data_AF-A0A1F4HNM2-F1
#
_entry.id   AF-A0A1F4HNM2-F1
#
_cell.length_a   1.000
_cell.length_b   1.000
_cell.length_c   1.000
_cell.angle_alpha   90.00
_cell.angle_beta   90.00
_cell.angle_gamma   90.00
#
_symmetry.space_group_name_H-M   'P 1'
#
loop_
_entity.id
_entity.type
_entity.pdbx_description
1 polymer ?
#
loop_
_entity_poly.entity_id
_entity_poly.type
_entity_poly.pdbx_seq_one_letter_code
_entity_poly.pdbx_strand_id
1 'polypeptide(L)'
;MTAQALWCKRIQAQANIELRCNTVVEEILGEQEVSAVRTLDVASGVRGELAIDAVFVYIGLAPNIAFLDGQLALDGQGRILADNRLRSSRRGVFAAGSIRTATSGQAVGAAGDGALAALAAHEFLRDGDWPA
;
A
#
# COMPACT_ATOMS: atom_id res chain seq x y z
N MET A 1 3.82 -3.88 20.41
CA MET A 1 2.74 -3.44 19.52
C MET A 1 2.92 -1.95 19.25
N THR A 2 3.10 -1.57 17.98
CA THR A 2 3.45 -0.19 17.55
C THR A 2 2.23 0.67 17.20
N ALA A 3 1.01 0.16 17.39
CA ALA A 3 -0.23 0.89 17.15
C ALA A 3 -0.58 1.86 18.31
N GLN A 4 -1.45 2.84 18.03
CA GLN A 4 -1.92 3.78 19.06
C GLN A 4 -2.64 3.04 20.19
N ALA A 5 -2.40 3.43 21.44
CA ALA A 5 -2.91 2.76 22.63
C ALA A 5 -4.44 2.57 22.65
N LEU A 6 -5.20 3.49 22.03
CA LEU A 6 -6.65 3.37 21.91
C LEU A 6 -7.08 2.14 21.09
N TRP A 7 -6.42 1.89 19.95
CA TRP A 7 -6.74 0.75 19.08
C TRP A 7 -6.37 -0.57 19.76
N CYS A 8 -5.24 -0.59 20.44
CA CYS A 8 -4.80 -1.72 21.26
C CYS A 8 -5.88 -2.12 22.28
N LYS A 9 -6.39 -1.15 23.05
CA LYS A 9 -7.46 -1.38 24.03
C LYS A 9 -8.74 -1.87 23.39
N ARG A 10 -9.14 -1.28 22.25
CA ARG A 10 -10.36 -1.68 21.53
C ARG A 10 -10.27 -3.12 21.03
N ILE A 11 -9.14 -3.53 20.47
CA ILE A 11 -8.89 -4.89 20.00
C ILE A 11 -8.91 -5.87 21.16
N GLN A 12 -8.22 -5.55 22.26
CA GLN A 12 -8.18 -6.38 23.47
C GLN A 12 -9.56 -6.59 24.11
N ALA A 13 -10.50 -5.68 23.90
CA ALA A 13 -11.87 -5.79 24.41
C ALA A 13 -12.80 -6.63 23.51
N GLN A 14 -12.36 -7.07 22.33
CA GLN A 14 -13.17 -7.88 21.42
C GLN A 14 -12.97 -9.37 21.68
N ALA A 15 -14.07 -10.08 21.93
CA ALA A 15 -14.03 -11.52 22.22
C ALA A 15 -13.72 -12.40 20.98
N ASN A 16 -13.91 -11.85 19.78
CA ASN A 16 -13.71 -12.55 18.51
C ASN A 16 -12.34 -12.23 17.86
N ILE A 17 -11.42 -11.58 18.58
CA ILE A 17 -10.07 -11.30 18.09
C ILE A 17 -9.05 -11.92 19.03
N GLU A 18 -8.22 -12.80 18.49
CA GLU A 18 -7.05 -13.33 19.19
C GLU A 18 -5.78 -12.58 18.73
N LEU A 19 -5.07 -11.94 19.66
CA LEU A 19 -3.83 -11.25 19.35
C LEU A 19 -2.61 -12.15 19.61
N ARG A 20 -1.91 -12.53 18.54
CA ARG A 20 -0.66 -13.31 18.62
C ARG A 20 0.56 -12.44 18.33
N CYS A 21 1.15 -11.89 19.40
CA CYS A 21 2.44 -11.19 19.32
C CYS A 21 3.59 -12.18 19.09
N ASN A 22 4.73 -11.69 18.61
CA ASN A 22 5.93 -12.50 18.33
C ASN A 22 5.70 -13.68 17.39
N THR A 23 4.58 -13.71 16.67
CA THR A 23 4.23 -14.80 15.76
C THR A 23 4.39 -14.31 14.33
N VAL A 24 5.12 -15.05 13.52
CA VAL A 24 5.23 -14.81 12.07
C VAL A 24 4.57 -15.96 11.32
N VAL A 25 3.95 -15.67 10.18
CA VAL A 25 3.45 -16.69 9.26
C VAL A 25 4.61 -17.08 8.33
N GLU A 26 5.02 -18.35 8.37
CA GLU A 26 6.07 -18.90 7.50
C GLU A 26 5.51 -19.44 6.18
N GLU A 27 4.28 -19.96 6.19
CA GLU A 27 3.65 -20.60 5.03
C GLU A 27 2.12 -20.48 5.10
N ILE A 28 1.47 -20.26 3.95
CA ILE A 28 0.02 -20.36 3.79
C ILE A 28 -0.26 -21.72 3.17
N LEU A 29 -1.07 -22.54 3.85
CA LEU A 29 -1.38 -23.91 3.47
C LEU A 29 -2.75 -23.99 2.80
N GLY A 30 -2.87 -24.87 1.80
CA GLY A 30 -4.08 -25.05 1.02
C GLY A 30 -3.76 -25.46 -0.43
N GLU A 31 -4.69 -26.14 -1.09
CA GLU A 31 -4.55 -26.47 -2.52
C GLU A 31 -5.23 -25.42 -3.42
N GLN A 32 -6.56 -25.35 -3.36
CA GLN A 32 -7.36 -24.38 -4.10
C GLN A 32 -7.79 -23.19 -3.24
N GLU A 33 -7.95 -23.42 -1.94
CA GLU A 33 -8.36 -22.44 -0.94
C GLU A 33 -7.47 -22.57 0.30
N VAL A 34 -7.39 -21.50 1.10
CA VAL A 34 -6.62 -21.50 2.35
C VAL A 34 -7.29 -22.45 3.34
N SER A 35 -6.50 -23.33 3.96
CA SER A 35 -6.96 -24.22 5.02
C SER A 35 -6.23 -23.99 6.35
N ALA A 36 -5.01 -23.47 6.31
CA ALA A 36 -4.22 -23.19 7.50
C ALA A 36 -3.06 -22.23 7.21
N VAL A 37 -2.38 -21.79 8.26
CA VAL A 37 -1.07 -21.15 8.20
C VAL A 37 -0.08 -21.85 9.11
N ARG A 38 1.16 -22.03 8.63
CA ARG A 38 2.29 -22.40 9.50
C ARG A 38 2.84 -21.14 10.15
N THR A 39 3.00 -21.19 11.46
CA THR A 39 3.46 -20.06 12.26
C THR A 39 4.74 -20.38 13.01
N LEU A 40 5.58 -19.38 13.23
CA LEU A 40 6.74 -19.43 14.11
C LEU A 40 6.60 -18.36 15.20
N ASP A 41 6.67 -18.78 16.45
CA ASP A 41 6.90 -17.84 17.56
C ASP A 41 8.39 -17.49 17.60
N VAL A 42 8.74 -16.24 17.31
CA VAL A 42 10.14 -15.79 17.19
C VAL A 42 10.86 -15.64 18.53
N ALA A 43 10.12 -15.63 19.65
CA ALA A 43 10.72 -15.53 20.98
C ALA A 43 11.16 -16.90 21.50
N SER A 44 10.36 -17.95 21.22
CA SER A 44 10.59 -19.32 21.67
C SER A 44 11.17 -20.25 20.60
N GLY A 45 11.05 -19.89 19.32
CA GLY A 45 11.42 -20.73 18.18
C GLY A 45 10.42 -21.85 17.87
N VAL A 46 9.28 -21.90 18.57
CA VAL A 46 8.27 -22.95 18.41
C VAL A 46 7.48 -22.74 17.12
N ARG A 47 7.40 -23.80 16.30
CA ARG A 47 6.51 -23.84 15.14
C ARG A 47 5.15 -24.41 15.50
N GLY A 48 4.13 -23.87 14.85
CA GLY A 48 2.75 -24.30 15.01
C GLY A 48 1.99 -24.21 13.70
N GLU A 49 0.75 -24.67 13.75
CA GLU A 49 -0.20 -24.58 12.65
C GLU A 49 -1.50 -23.99 13.21
N LEU A 50 -2.12 -23.11 12.42
CA LEU A 50 -3.40 -22.51 12.75
C LEU A 50 -4.36 -22.76 11.59
N ALA A 51 -5.39 -23.56 11.84
CA ALA A 51 -6.47 -23.81 10.88
C ALA A 51 -7.32 -22.55 10.72
N ILE A 52 -7.41 -22.04 9.48
CA ILE A 52 -8.15 -20.83 9.10
C ILE A 52 -8.58 -20.92 7.64
N ASP A 53 -9.65 -20.22 7.29
CA ASP A 53 -10.20 -20.24 5.93
C ASP A 53 -9.70 -19.07 5.06
N ALA A 54 -9.08 -18.04 5.66
CA ALA A 54 -8.66 -16.84 4.94
C ALA A 54 -7.52 -16.08 5.63
N VAL A 55 -6.61 -15.51 4.82
CA VAL A 55 -5.54 -14.62 5.27
C VAL A 55 -5.69 -13.24 4.66
N PHE A 56 -5.68 -12.21 5.49
CA PHE A 56 -5.66 -10.81 5.06
C PHE A 56 -4.36 -10.14 5.48
N VAL A 57 -3.52 -9.78 4.51
CA VAL A 57 -2.19 -9.22 4.77
C VAL A 57 -2.24 -7.69 4.82
N TYR A 58 -1.92 -7.11 5.99
CA TYR A 58 -1.92 -5.67 6.23
C TYR A 58 -0.58 -5.18 6.80
N ILE A 59 0.50 -5.32 6.01
CA ILE A 59 1.87 -4.90 6.41
C ILE A 59 2.32 -3.57 5.77
N GLY A 60 1.42 -2.90 5.06
CA GLY A 60 1.72 -1.69 4.27
C GLY A 60 1.88 -1.99 2.79
N LEU A 61 2.00 -0.92 1.99
CA LEU A 61 2.14 -0.98 0.54
C LEU A 61 3.37 -0.17 0.13
N ALA A 62 4.27 -0.80 -0.61
CA ALA A 62 5.40 -0.13 -1.25
C ALA A 62 5.00 0.31 -2.67
N PRO A 63 5.20 1.58 -3.06
CA PRO A 63 4.94 2.02 -4.44
C PRO A 63 5.84 1.30 -5.45
N ASN A 64 5.25 0.81 -6.54
CA ASN A 64 6.00 0.13 -7.61
C ASN A 64 6.72 1.14 -8.52
N ILE A 65 7.78 1.74 -8.02
CA ILE A 65 8.49 2.85 -8.68
C ILE A 65 9.99 2.59 -8.88
N ALA A 66 10.46 1.36 -8.65
CA ALA A 66 11.89 1.02 -8.76
C ALA A 66 12.47 1.36 -10.14
N PHE A 67 11.66 1.22 -11.20
CA PHE A 67 12.04 1.55 -12.58
C PHE A 67 12.32 3.05 -12.81
N LEU A 68 11.87 3.93 -11.92
CA LEU A 68 12.10 5.37 -12.04
C LEU A 68 13.50 5.77 -11.59
N ASP A 69 14.20 4.94 -10.81
CA ASP A 69 15.60 5.14 -10.41
C ASP A 69 15.91 6.58 -9.92
N GLY A 70 15.08 7.09 -9.01
CA GLY A 70 15.26 8.42 -8.41
C GLY A 70 15.01 9.62 -9.34
N GLN A 71 14.49 9.40 -10.56
CA GLN A 71 14.24 10.48 -11.53
C GLN A 71 13.12 11.44 -11.14
N LEU A 72 12.27 11.06 -10.17
CA LEU A 72 11.15 11.87 -9.67
C LEU A 72 11.31 12.14 -8.17
N ALA A 73 10.82 13.30 -7.72
CA ALA A 73 10.74 13.64 -6.31
C ALA A 73 9.69 12.77 -5.61
N LEU A 74 10.06 12.24 -4.44
CA LEU A 74 9.24 11.36 -3.62
C LEU A 74 8.98 11.95 -2.24
N ASP A 75 7.88 11.54 -1.60
CA ASP A 75 7.67 11.78 -0.18
C ASP A 75 8.46 10.80 0.71
N GLY A 76 8.36 10.98 2.04
CA GLY A 76 9.01 10.08 3.00
C GLY A 76 8.48 8.64 3.00
N GLN A 77 7.43 8.33 2.24
CA GLN A 77 6.87 6.99 2.06
C GLN A 77 7.19 6.40 0.69
N GLY A 78 8.03 7.07 -0.11
CA GLY A 78 8.42 6.63 -1.44
C GLY A 78 7.33 6.81 -2.51
N ARG A 79 6.34 7.68 -2.28
CA ARG A 79 5.30 8.01 -3.28
C ARG A 79 5.72 9.21 -4.09
N ILE A 80 5.34 9.24 -5.36
CA ILE A 80 5.63 10.36 -6.27
C ILE A 80 4.91 11.61 -5.78
N LEU A 81 5.66 12.69 -5.57
CA LEU A 81 5.09 14.01 -5.33
C LEU A 81 4.42 14.49 -6.62
N ALA A 82 3.09 14.60 -6.57
CA ALA A 82 2.29 15.10 -7.66
C ALA A 82 1.40 16.25 -7.18
N ASP A 83 1.23 17.26 -8.02
CA ASP A 83 0.35 18.39 -7.71
C ASP A 83 -1.14 18.08 -8.00
N ASN A 84 -1.99 19.10 -7.90
CA ASN A 84 -3.43 18.97 -8.14
C ASN A 84 -3.80 18.65 -9.61
N ARG A 85 -2.86 18.79 -10.56
CA ARG A 85 -3.00 18.39 -11.96
C ARG A 85 -2.23 17.10 -12.26
N LEU A 86 -1.76 16.41 -11.23
CA LEU A 86 -1.04 15.15 -11.30
C LEU A 86 0.33 15.24 -11.99
N ARG A 87 0.91 16.45 -12.04
CA ARG A 87 2.24 16.70 -12.58
C ARG A 87 3.28 16.31 -11.55
N SER A 88 4.32 15.59 -11.99
CA SER A 88 5.46 15.25 -11.13
C SER A 88 6.54 16.34 -11.14
N SER A 89 7.66 16.11 -10.46
CA SER A 89 8.83 17.00 -10.51
C SER A 89 9.50 17.07 -11.89
N ARG A 90 9.21 16.15 -12.81
CA ARG A 90 9.82 16.09 -14.14
C ARG A 90 8.80 16.50 -15.20
N ARG A 91 9.17 17.52 -15.98
CA ARG A 91 8.34 18.04 -17.07
C ARG A 91 7.92 16.92 -18.03
N GLY A 92 6.64 16.88 -18.34
CA GLY A 92 6.02 15.86 -19.20
C GLY A 92 5.74 14.52 -18.52
N VAL A 93 6.04 14.37 -17.24
CA VAL A 93 5.76 13.13 -16.48
C VAL A 93 4.64 13.38 -15.47
N PHE A 94 3.58 12.59 -15.58
CA PHE A 94 2.41 12.63 -14.71
C PHE A 94 2.33 11.36 -13.87
N ALA A 95 1.73 11.43 -12.68
CA ALA A 95 1.58 10.29 -11.78
C ALA A 95 0.12 10.16 -11.30
N ALA A 96 -0.46 8.98 -11.48
CA ALA A 96 -1.87 8.72 -11.18
C ALA A 96 -2.03 7.44 -10.33
N GLY A 97 -3.02 7.42 -9.44
CA GLY A 97 -3.35 6.25 -8.62
C GLY A 97 -2.51 6.13 -7.36
N SER A 98 -2.34 4.89 -6.87
CA SER A 98 -1.73 4.64 -5.56
C SER A 98 -0.23 4.94 -5.47
N ILE A 99 0.41 5.25 -6.59
CA ILE A 99 1.85 5.56 -6.66
C ILE A 99 2.18 7.00 -6.24
N ARG A 100 1.19 7.91 -6.20
CA ARG A 100 1.39 9.32 -5.85
C ARG A 100 1.01 9.66 -4.42
N THR A 101 1.50 10.79 -3.93
CA THR A 101 1.06 11.40 -2.67
C THR A 101 -0.42 11.75 -2.70
N ALA A 102 -1.07 11.87 -1.54
CA ALA A 102 -2.49 12.21 -1.41
C ALA A 102 -3.46 11.33 -2.24
N THR A 103 -3.08 10.07 -2.47
CA THR A 103 -3.95 9.07 -3.09
C THR A 103 -5.03 8.59 -2.12
N SER A 104 -6.22 8.28 -2.64
CA SER A 104 -7.27 7.64 -1.83
C SER A 104 -6.98 6.17 -1.53
N GLY A 105 -6.06 5.55 -2.28
CA GLY A 105 -5.81 4.10 -2.24
C GLY A 105 -6.99 3.26 -2.77
N GLN A 106 -8.01 3.87 -3.36
CA GLN A 106 -9.20 3.21 -3.88
C GLN A 106 -9.15 3.12 -5.41
N ALA A 107 -9.69 2.04 -5.97
CA ALA A 107 -9.74 1.82 -7.42
C ALA A 107 -10.44 2.97 -8.16
N VAL A 108 -11.57 3.45 -7.65
CA VAL A 108 -12.30 4.58 -8.24
C VAL A 108 -11.50 5.88 -8.21
N GLY A 109 -10.74 6.12 -7.13
CA GLY A 109 -9.88 7.29 -7.04
C GLY A 109 -8.71 7.20 -8.02
N ALA A 110 -8.12 6.01 -8.18
CA ALA A 110 -7.08 5.78 -9.18
C ALA A 110 -7.59 5.96 -10.62
N ALA A 111 -8.83 5.56 -10.90
CA ALA A 111 -9.47 5.80 -12.19
C ALA A 111 -9.69 7.30 -12.45
N GLY A 112 -10.17 8.04 -11.44
CA GLY A 112 -10.31 9.49 -11.51
C GLY A 112 -8.98 10.20 -11.74
N ASP A 113 -7.93 9.76 -11.05
CA ASP A 113 -6.57 10.25 -11.29
C ASP A 113 -6.12 9.97 -12.72
N GLY A 114 -6.36 8.76 -13.23
CA GLY A 114 -5.99 8.40 -14.60
C GLY A 114 -6.63 9.32 -15.64
N ALA A 115 -7.92 9.63 -15.47
CA ALA A 115 -8.64 10.56 -16.34
C ALA A 115 -8.05 11.98 -16.27
N LEU A 116 -7.77 12.48 -15.06
CA LEU A 116 -7.18 13.81 -14.87
C LEU A 116 -5.76 13.91 -15.45
N ALA A 117 -4.92 12.90 -15.23
CA ALA A 117 -3.57 12.84 -15.79
C ALA A 117 -3.59 12.78 -17.32
N ALA A 118 -4.53 12.05 -17.91
CA ALA A 118 -4.68 11.99 -19.36
C ALA A 118 -5.08 13.35 -19.97
N LEU A 119 -6.02 14.08 -19.33
CA LEU A 119 -6.40 15.42 -19.74
C LEU A 119 -5.23 16.41 -19.61
N ALA A 120 -4.51 16.38 -18.49
CA ALA A 120 -3.35 17.23 -18.27
C ALA A 120 -2.20 16.93 -19.25
N ALA A 121 -1.98 15.65 -19.58
CA ALA A 121 -1.02 15.25 -20.61
C ALA A 121 -1.44 15.72 -22.00
N HIS A 122 -2.74 15.64 -22.33
CA HIS A 122 -3.27 16.15 -23.60
C HIS A 122 -3.05 17.66 -23.74
N GLU A 123 -3.39 18.43 -22.70
CA GLU A 123 -3.13 19.89 -22.66
C GLU A 123 -1.64 20.21 -22.83
N PHE A 124 -0.76 19.50 -22.11
CA PHE A 124 0.68 19.65 -22.23
C PHE A 124 1.20 19.35 -23.64
N LEU A 125 0.71 18.30 -24.29
CA LEU A 125 1.11 17.95 -25.66
C LEU A 125 0.61 18.95 -26.69
N ARG A 126 -0.56 19.56 -26.47
CA ARG A 126 -1.15 20.55 -27.37
C ARG A 126 -0.46 21.91 -27.26
N ASP A 127 -0.26 22.38 -26.03
CA ASP A 127 0.12 23.78 -25.77
C ASP A 127 1.58 23.91 -25.30
N GLY A 128 2.23 22.80 -24.93
CA GLY A 128 3.60 22.77 -24.39
C GLY A 128 3.71 23.29 -22.95
N ASP A 129 2.59 23.68 -22.33
CA ASP A 129 2.55 24.42 -21.09
C ASP A 129 2.82 23.52 -19.87
N TRP A 130 3.81 23.91 -19.08
CA TRP A 130 4.13 23.28 -17.80
C TRP A 130 4.29 24.38 -16.76
N PRO A 131 3.16 24.92 -16.24
CA PRO A 131 3.21 26.02 -15.29
C PRO A 131 4.07 25.65 -14.07
N ALA A 132 4.90 26.60 -13.63
CA ALA A 132 5.77 26.42 -12.45
C ALA A 132 4.97 26.17 -11.16
#